data_AF-A0A8D8CWM5-F1
#
_entry.id   AF-A0A8D8CWM5-F1
#
_cell.length_a   1.000
_cell.length_b   1.000
_cell.length_c   1.000
_cell.angle_alpha   90.00
_cell.angle_beta   90.00
_cell.angle_gamma   90.00
#
_symmetry.space_group_name_H-M   'P 1'
#
loop_
_entity.id
_entity.type
_entity.pdbx_description
1 polymer ?
#
loop_
_entity_poly.entity_id
_entity_poly.type
_entity_poly.pdbx_seq_one_letter_code
_entity_poly.pdbx_strand_id
1 'polypeptide(L)'
;MTSKKMIIRICDVLRRKSMISVSPTIENLKIKGQEYFNIVVHRIVLEDEGIEVMENEVVEFCAHEKKIFMLLSIDQNWSPSQIEQYVEMVDSGMQECVNVEGSTINDVDIVVPYPTILKFGKLQSKN
;
A
#
# COMPACT_ATOMS: atom_id res chain seq x y z
N MET A 1 -19.24 -12.03 28.91
CA MET A 1 -17.85 -11.66 28.57
C MET A 1 -17.89 -10.42 27.70
N THR A 2 -17.35 -9.29 28.14
CA THR A 2 -17.27 -8.07 27.32
C THR A 2 -16.13 -8.24 26.31
N SER A 3 -16.46 -8.28 25.02
CA SER A 3 -15.45 -8.39 23.96
C SER A 3 -14.52 -7.16 24.01
N LYS A 4 -13.22 -7.39 24.13
CA LYS A 4 -12.19 -6.34 24.23
C LYS A 4 -12.08 -5.61 22.89
N LYS A 5 -12.14 -4.28 22.89
CA LYS A 5 -11.90 -3.47 21.69
C LYS A 5 -10.41 -3.38 21.39
N MET A 6 -10.05 -3.38 20.12
CA MET A 6 -8.69 -3.21 19.60
C MET A 6 -8.64 -2.08 18.57
N ILE A 7 -7.45 -1.49 18.39
CA ILE A 7 -7.18 -0.57 17.28
C ILE A 7 -6.74 -1.43 16.09
N ILE A 8 -7.52 -1.39 15.01
CA ILE A 8 -7.31 -2.22 13.81
C ILE A 8 -7.05 -1.31 12.61
N ARG A 9 -6.04 -1.65 11.81
CA ARG A 9 -5.68 -0.91 10.59
C ARG A 9 -6.42 -1.49 9.41
N ILE A 10 -7.12 -0.64 8.66
CA ILE A 10 -7.89 -1.04 7.49
C ILE A 10 -7.54 -0.18 6.29
N CYS A 11 -7.74 -0.68 5.08
CA CYS A 11 -7.70 0.10 3.85
C CYS A 11 -8.78 -0.36 2.86
N ASP A 12 -9.06 0.47 1.87
CA ASP A 12 -9.85 0.08 0.70
C ASP A 12 -8.94 -0.38 -0.47
N VAL A 13 -9.55 -0.75 -1.59
CA VAL A 13 -8.83 -1.16 -2.81
C VAL A 13 -7.89 -0.09 -3.37
N LEU A 14 -8.14 1.19 -3.05
CA LEU A 14 -7.30 2.33 -3.43
C LEU A 14 -6.18 2.60 -2.41
N ARG A 15 -6.03 1.71 -1.41
CA ARG A 15 -5.08 1.80 -0.30
C ARG A 15 -5.24 3.07 0.54
N ARG A 16 -6.45 3.64 0.60
CA ARG A 16 -6.76 4.71 1.57
C ARG A 16 -6.83 4.07 2.96
N LYS A 17 -5.85 4.39 3.80
CA LYS A 17 -5.67 3.76 5.13
C LYS A 17 -6.50 4.48 6.20
N SER A 18 -7.00 3.71 7.16
CA SER A 18 -7.66 4.20 8.38
C SER A 18 -7.33 3.31 9.58
N MET A 19 -7.63 3.79 10.78
CA MET A 19 -7.56 3.03 12.02
C MET A 19 -8.91 3.09 12.73
N ILE A 20 -9.45 1.94 13.09
CA ILE A 20 -10.75 1.82 13.76
C ILE A 20 -10.60 1.19 15.14
N SER A 21 -11.41 1.61 16.10
CA SER A 21 -11.48 0.97 17.42
C SER A 21 -12.72 0.09 17.52
N VAL A 22 -12.54 -1.22 17.46
CA VAL A 22 -13.65 -2.18 17.41
C VAL A 22 -13.25 -3.54 18.00
N SER A 23 -14.23 -4.35 18.40
CA SER A 23 -13.99 -5.76 18.73
C SER A 23 -13.50 -6.51 17.48
N PRO A 24 -12.48 -7.37 17.58
CA PRO A 24 -11.81 -7.99 16.44
C PRO A 24 -12.63 -9.15 15.85
N THR A 25 -13.78 -8.84 15.26
CA THR A 25 -14.60 -9.82 14.54
C THR A 25 -14.82 -9.38 13.11
N ILE A 26 -14.98 -10.35 12.21
CA ILE A 26 -15.20 -10.10 10.78
C ILE A 26 -16.41 -9.20 10.56
N GLU A 27 -17.51 -9.49 11.24
CA GLU A 27 -18.74 -8.69 11.16
C GLU A 27 -18.50 -7.22 11.55
N ASN A 28 -17.76 -7.00 12.64
CA ASN A 28 -17.43 -5.66 13.10
C ASN A 28 -16.51 -4.91 12.13
N LEU A 29 -15.54 -5.59 11.52
CA LEU A 29 -14.69 -5.02 10.47
C LEU A 29 -15.52 -4.65 9.24
N LYS A 30 -16.50 -5.49 8.84
CA LYS A 30 -17.40 -5.18 7.72
C LYS A 30 -18.26 -3.95 8.00
N ILE A 31 -18.90 -3.89 9.18
CA ILE A 31 -19.73 -2.75 9.58
C ILE A 31 -18.91 -1.46 9.62
N LYS A 32 -17.76 -1.46 10.33
CA LYS A 32 -16.91 -0.27 10.44
C LYS A 32 -16.23 0.09 9.12
N GLY A 33 -15.86 -0.89 8.32
CA GLY A 33 -15.36 -0.68 6.97
C GLY A 33 -16.35 0.03 6.07
N GLN A 34 -17.63 -0.38 6.13
CA GLN A 34 -18.71 0.26 5.39
C GLN A 34 -18.94 1.70 5.83
N GLU A 35 -18.96 1.97 7.15
CA GLU A 35 -19.07 3.33 7.67
C GLU A 35 -17.93 4.25 7.18
N TYR A 36 -16.69 3.74 7.15
CA TYR A 36 -15.51 4.53 6.81
C TYR A 36 -15.31 4.74 5.31
N PHE A 37 -15.45 3.67 4.51
CA PHE A 37 -15.15 3.72 3.08
C PHE A 37 -16.39 3.90 2.20
N ASN A 38 -17.59 3.88 2.80
CA ASN A 38 -18.86 3.95 2.09
C ASN A 38 -19.00 2.85 1.02
N ILE A 39 -18.60 1.62 1.37
CA ILE A 39 -18.67 0.44 0.52
C ILE A 39 -19.36 -0.72 1.26
N VAL A 40 -20.05 -1.60 0.53
CA VAL A 40 -20.50 -2.87 1.12
C VAL A 40 -19.30 -3.82 1.12
N VAL A 41 -18.79 -4.17 2.30
CA VAL A 41 -17.62 -5.05 2.45
C VAL A 41 -18.06 -6.50 2.29
N HIS A 42 -17.63 -7.14 1.21
CA HIS A 42 -17.90 -8.54 0.94
C HIS A 42 -16.80 -9.44 1.50
N ARG A 43 -15.53 -9.08 1.21
CA ARG A 43 -14.33 -9.84 1.58
C ARG A 43 -13.37 -8.98 2.40
N ILE A 44 -12.59 -9.64 3.26
CA ILE A 44 -11.52 -9.04 4.03
C ILE A 44 -10.26 -9.83 3.72
N VAL A 45 -9.21 -9.16 3.27
CA VAL A 45 -7.92 -9.80 2.98
C VAL A 45 -6.80 -9.08 3.72
N LEU A 46 -5.64 -9.71 3.86
CA LEU A 46 -4.41 -9.02 4.28
C LEU A 46 -3.89 -8.16 3.12
N GLU A 47 -3.52 -6.91 3.40
CA GLU A 47 -3.14 -5.93 2.37
C GLU A 47 -1.85 -6.30 1.62
N ASP A 48 -0.89 -6.90 2.32
CA ASP A 48 0.41 -7.30 1.81
C ASP A 48 0.37 -8.62 1.03
N GLU A 49 -0.42 -9.58 1.50
CA GLU A 49 -0.40 -10.96 0.96
C GLU A 49 -1.63 -11.31 0.11
N GLY A 50 -2.71 -10.55 0.20
CA GLY A 50 -3.97 -10.85 -0.49
C GLY A 50 -4.73 -12.06 0.05
N ILE A 51 -4.26 -12.64 1.16
CA ILE A 51 -4.87 -13.81 1.81
C ILE A 51 -6.20 -13.41 2.47
N GLU A 52 -7.26 -14.16 2.18
CA GLU A 52 -8.58 -13.92 2.75
C GLU A 52 -8.68 -14.34 4.22
N VAL A 53 -9.29 -13.50 5.04
CA VAL A 53 -9.45 -13.69 6.48
C VAL A 53 -10.88 -14.14 6.79
N MET A 54 -11.01 -15.40 7.18
CA MET A 54 -12.31 -16.08 7.35
C MET A 54 -12.68 -16.36 8.82
N GLU A 55 -11.74 -16.19 9.75
CA GLU A 55 -11.92 -16.48 11.17
C GLU A 55 -11.65 -15.25 12.06
N ASN A 56 -12.37 -15.12 13.18
CA ASN A 56 -12.23 -13.97 14.08
C ASN A 56 -10.89 -14.01 14.83
N GLU A 57 -10.41 -15.21 15.13
CA GLU A 57 -9.13 -15.48 15.78
C GLU A 57 -7.97 -14.94 14.93
N VAL A 58 -8.08 -15.06 13.61
CA VAL A 58 -7.10 -14.50 12.65
C VAL A 58 -7.17 -12.98 12.65
N VAL A 59 -8.36 -12.38 12.75
CA VAL A 59 -8.50 -10.92 12.87
C VAL A 59 -7.80 -10.41 14.13
N GLU A 60 -8.01 -11.07 15.27
CA GLU A 60 -7.38 -10.69 16.54
C GLU A 60 -5.86 -10.83 16.48
N PHE A 61 -5.36 -11.95 15.96
CA PHE A 61 -3.92 -12.19 15.78
C PHE A 61 -3.27 -11.16 14.85
N CYS A 62 -3.82 -10.94 13.65
CA CYS A 62 -3.29 -9.99 12.69
C CYS A 62 -3.38 -8.53 13.19
N ALA A 63 -4.41 -8.18 13.97
CA ALA A 63 -4.51 -6.88 14.62
C ALA A 63 -3.41 -6.68 15.68
N HIS A 64 -3.07 -7.73 16.44
CA HIS A 64 -1.94 -7.73 17.37
C HIS A 64 -0.60 -7.52 16.67
N GLU A 65 -0.39 -8.19 15.53
CA GLU A 65 0.77 -8.03 14.65
C GLU A 65 0.77 -6.70 13.86
N LYS A 66 -0.25 -5.85 14.07
CA LYS A 66 -0.42 -4.55 13.40
C LYS A 66 -0.45 -4.66 11.87
N LYS A 67 -0.88 -5.82 11.34
CA LYS A 67 -1.16 -6.04 9.92
C LYS A 67 -2.31 -5.13 9.46
N ILE A 68 -2.39 -4.89 8.15
CA ILE A 68 -3.41 -4.05 7.54
C ILE A 68 -4.41 -4.96 6.83
N PHE A 69 -5.69 -4.78 7.11
CA PHE A 69 -6.76 -5.48 6.42
C PHE A 69 -7.26 -4.64 5.25
N MET A 70 -7.27 -5.19 4.03
CA MET A 70 -7.95 -4.59 2.89
C MET A 70 -9.40 -5.06 2.83
N LEU A 71 -10.32 -4.11 2.75
CA LEU A 71 -11.76 -4.34 2.70
C LEU A 71 -12.23 -4.21 1.25
N LEU A 72 -12.83 -5.28 0.72
CA LEU A 72 -13.19 -5.40 -0.69
C LEU A 72 -14.69 -5.57 -0.87
N SER A 73 -15.26 -4.81 -1.80
CA SER A 73 -16.60 -5.06 -2.34
C SER A 73 -16.62 -6.26 -3.30
N ILE A 74 -17.82 -6.70 -3.68
CA ILE A 74 -18.03 -7.89 -4.52
C ILE A 74 -17.30 -7.81 -5.87
N ASP A 75 -17.20 -6.62 -6.47
CA ASP A 75 -16.56 -6.41 -7.77
C ASP A 75 -15.08 -6.02 -7.68
N GLN A 76 -14.51 -6.01 -6.47
CA GLN A 76 -13.14 -5.59 -6.23
C GLN A 76 -12.25 -6.79 -5.96
N ASN A 77 -11.07 -6.80 -6.58
CA ASN A 77 -10.04 -7.79 -6.35
C ASN A 77 -8.82 -7.15 -5.69
N TRP A 78 -8.15 -7.93 -4.85
CA TRP A 78 -6.84 -7.54 -4.35
C TRP A 78 -5.81 -7.53 -5.49
N SER A 79 -4.85 -6.62 -5.38
CA SER A 79 -3.67 -6.58 -6.25
C SER A 79 -2.45 -6.24 -5.38
N PRO A 80 -1.26 -6.78 -5.69
CA PRO A 80 -0.04 -6.47 -4.94
C PRO A 80 0.30 -4.98 -5.06
N SER A 81 0.97 -4.45 -4.04
CA SER A 81 1.43 -3.05 -4.06
C SER A 81 2.55 -2.90 -5.08
N GLN A 82 2.42 -1.98 -6.04
CA GLN A 82 3.45 -1.73 -7.06
C GLN A 82 4.79 -1.26 -6.50
N ILE A 83 4.86 -0.90 -5.22
CA ILE A 83 6.11 -0.52 -4.54
C ILE A 83 7.06 -1.73 -4.42
N GLU A 84 6.55 -2.96 -4.35
CA GLU A 84 7.41 -4.16 -4.21
C GLU A 84 7.99 -4.65 -5.54
N GLN A 85 7.40 -4.29 -6.69
CA GLN A 85 7.86 -4.75 -8.00
C GLN A 85 9.18 -4.11 -8.47
N TYR A 86 9.67 -3.06 -7.80
CA TYR A 86 10.91 -2.37 -8.18
C TYR A 86 12.14 -2.79 -7.36
N VAL A 87 11.99 -3.58 -6.29
CA VAL A 87 13.13 -3.94 -5.41
C VAL A 87 13.93 -5.14 -5.95
N GLU A 88 13.36 -5.98 -6.81
CA GLU A 88 14.10 -7.11 -7.42
C GLU A 88 14.99 -6.75 -8.62
N MET A 89 14.97 -5.50 -9.09
CA MET A 89 15.81 -5.08 -10.24
C MET A 89 17.15 -4.43 -9.84
N VAL A 90 17.47 -4.32 -8.55
CA VAL A 90 18.71 -3.62 -8.10
C VAL A 90 19.78 -4.60 -7.56
N ASP A 91 19.47 -5.89 -7.43
CA ASP A 91 20.40 -6.88 -6.83
C ASP A 91 21.19 -7.74 -7.83
N SER A 92 21.03 -7.53 -9.14
CA SER A 92 21.99 -8.06 -10.13
C SER A 92 23.14 -7.07 -10.29
N GLY A 93 24.11 -7.10 -9.39
CA GLY A 93 25.37 -6.36 -9.52
C GLY A 93 26.14 -6.70 -10.79
N MET A 94 25.76 -6.10 -11.92
CA MET A 94 26.56 -6.03 -13.14
C MET A 94 26.58 -4.58 -13.62
N GLN A 95 27.67 -3.91 -13.25
CA GLN A 95 28.03 -2.60 -13.76
C GLN A 95 28.62 -2.80 -15.17
N GLU A 96 27.77 -2.85 -16.19
CA GLU A 96 28.27 -2.72 -17.57
C GLU A 96 28.51 -1.24 -17.86
N CYS A 97 29.78 -0.85 -17.85
CA CYS A 97 30.24 0.42 -18.37
C CYS A 97 29.97 0.46 -19.87
N VAL A 98 28.87 1.07 -20.30
CA VAL A 98 28.65 1.36 -21.72
C VAL A 98 29.41 2.64 -22.03
N ASN A 99 30.55 2.51 -22.70
CA ASN A 99 31.23 3.63 -23.34
C ASN A 99 30.33 4.16 -24.45
N VAL A 100 29.74 5.34 -24.26
CA VAL A 100 29.00 6.03 -25.31
C VAL A 100 29.97 6.95 -26.04
N GLU A 101 30.70 6.42 -27.01
CA GLU A 101 31.31 7.27 -28.04
C GLU A 101 30.24 7.66 -29.05
N GLY A 102 29.99 8.98 -29.12
CA GLY A 102 29.42 9.66 -30.28
C GLY A 102 28.07 9.15 -30.77
N SER A 103 26.97 9.68 -30.23
CA SER A 103 25.73 9.83 -31.00
C SER A 103 24.88 10.94 -30.40
N THR A 104 24.52 11.88 -31.27
CA THR A 104 23.60 13.00 -31.06
C THR A 104 22.31 12.55 -30.38
N ILE A 105 21.97 13.23 -29.28
CA ILE A 105 20.70 13.14 -28.58
C ILE A 105 19.62 13.61 -29.55
N ASN A 106 18.89 12.68 -30.18
CA ASN A 106 17.60 13.00 -30.77
C ASN A 106 16.55 12.88 -29.67
N ASP A 107 15.77 13.95 -29.55
CA ASP A 107 14.63 14.15 -28.66
C ASP A 107 13.90 12.87 -28.29
N VAL A 108 14.11 12.43 -27.05
CA VAL A 108 13.18 11.53 -26.37
C VAL A 108 12.43 12.39 -25.38
N ASP A 109 11.16 12.65 -25.67
CA ASP A 109 10.22 13.29 -24.76
C ASP A 109 10.19 12.51 -23.44
N ILE A 110 10.86 13.06 -22.41
CA ILE A 110 10.76 12.54 -21.06
C ILE A 110 9.38 12.98 -20.53
N VAL A 111 8.40 12.09 -20.69
CA VAL A 111 7.09 12.24 -20.06
C VAL A 111 7.24 11.96 -18.57
N VAL A 112 7.33 13.03 -17.77
CA VAL A 112 7.29 12.96 -16.31
C VAL A 112 5.82 13.05 -15.87
N PRO A 113 5.23 12.01 -15.25
CA PRO A 113 3.93 12.17 -14.60
C PRO A 113 4.10 13.04 -13.33
N TYR A 114 3.41 14.17 -13.30
CA TYR A 114 3.28 15.23 -12.27
C TYR A 114 3.27 14.78 -10.78
N PRO A 115 3.45 15.71 -9.81
CA PRO A 115 4.29 16.92 -9.77
C PRO A 115 5.39 16.74 -8.73
N THR A 116 6.64 16.63 -9.15
CA THR A 116 7.77 16.66 -8.20
C THR A 116 8.02 18.10 -7.78
N ILE A 117 7.68 18.45 -6.54
CA ILE A 117 8.20 19.67 -5.91
C ILE A 117 9.70 19.47 -5.70
N LEU A 118 10.52 19.98 -6.62
CA LEU A 118 11.96 20.11 -6.43
C LEU A 118 12.21 21.24 -5.42
N LYS A 119 12.47 20.90 -4.17
CA LYS A 119 13.07 21.84 -3.21
C LYS A 119 14.54 22.05 -3.60
N PHE A 120 14.83 23.12 -4.34
CA PHE A 120 16.20 23.57 -4.51
C PHE A 120 16.73 24.06 -3.16
N GLY A 121 17.68 23.32 -2.59
CA GLY A 121 18.53 23.84 -1.51
C GLY A 121 19.31 25.03 -2.04
N LYS A 122 19.33 26.14 -1.27
CA LYS A 122 20.13 27.32 -1.60
C LYS A 122 21.61 26.92 -1.74
N LEU A 123 22.16 27.05 -2.94
CA LEU A 123 23.60 27.10 -3.15
C LEU A 123 24.15 28.30 -2.36
N GLN A 124 24.82 28.02 -1.24
CA GLN A 124 25.69 29.02 -0.63
C GLN A 124 26.98 29.07 -1.45
N SER A 125 27.10 30.12 -2.27
CA SER A 125 28.37 30.55 -2.85
C SER A 125 29.28 31.00 -1.71
N LYS A 126 30.47 30.41 -1.60
CA LYS A 126 31.58 31.02 -0.88
C LYS A 126 32.57 31.51 -1.92
N ASN A 127 32.81 32.82 -1.90
CA ASN A 127 34.02 33.45 -2.43
C ASN A 127 35.26 32.93 -1.69
#